data_AF-A0A661ZNB2-F1
#
_entry.id   AF-A0A661ZNB2-F1
#
_cell.length_a   1.000
_cell.length_b   1.000
_cell.length_c   1.000
_cell.angle_alpha   90.00
_cell.angle_beta   90.00
_cell.angle_gamma   90.00
#
_symmetry.space_group_name_H-M   'P 1'
#
loop_
_entity.id
_entity.type
_entity.pdbx_description
1 polymer ?
#
loop_
_entity_poly.entity_id
_entity_poly.type
_entity_poly.pdbx_seq_one_letter_code
_entity_poly.pdbx_strand_id
1 'polypeptide(L)' 'RDKIDTRYDYKFSTTEEIINFISMKNIPDKILINIHPEHWAQSSFEWWNIYLIRKIKNYIKAKYLK' A
#
# COMPACT_ATOMS: atom_id res chain seq x y z
N ARG A 1 0.87 -12.43 1.02
CA ARG A 1 0.97 -11.30 1.98
C ARG A 1 0.75 -11.92 3.34
N ASP A 2 1.69 -11.80 4.25
CA ASP A 2 1.58 -12.41 5.57
C ASP A 2 0.38 -11.79 6.29
N LYS A 3 -0.58 -12.62 6.67
CA LYS A 3 -1.75 -12.19 7.41
C LYS A 3 -1.33 -12.07 8.87
N ILE A 4 -1.19 -10.84 9.34
CA ILE A 4 -0.94 -10.56 10.75
C ILE A 4 -2.28 -10.62 11.47
N ASP A 5 -2.38 -11.48 12.49
CA ASP A 5 -3.52 -11.50 13.39
C ASP A 5 -3.41 -10.30 14.34
N THR A 6 -4.32 -9.34 14.20
CA THR A 6 -4.30 -8.09 14.97
C THR A 6 -5.70 -7.67 15.36
N ARG A 7 -5.84 -7.08 16.54
CA ARG A 7 -7.12 -6.52 17.05
C ARG A 7 -7.43 -5.15 16.46
N TYR A 8 -6.51 -4.57 15.69
CA TYR A 8 -6.66 -3.26 15.06
C TYR A 8 -7.32 -3.40 13.68
N ASP A 9 -8.55 -2.90 13.53
CA ASP A 9 -9.25 -2.76 12.23
C ASP A 9 -9.53 -1.27 11.95
N TYR A 10 -8.47 -0.55 11.59
CA TYR A 10 -8.60 0.86 11.20
C TYR A 10 -8.81 0.96 9.68
N LYS A 11 -9.86 1.68 9.27
CA LYS A 11 -10.13 2.03 7.88
C LYS A 11 -10.21 3.54 7.77
N PHE A 12 -9.33 4.11 6.96
CA PHE A 12 -9.27 5.53 6.69
C PHE A 12 -9.50 5.76 5.20
N SER A 13 -10.43 6.63 4.86
CA SER A 13 -10.75 7.03 3.50
C SER A 13 -10.08 8.35 3.12
N THR A 14 -9.71 9.17 4.12
CA THR A 14 -9.08 10.47 3.93
C THR A 14 -7.91 10.69 4.88
N THR A 15 -7.01 11.61 4.52
CA THR A 15 -5.92 12.04 5.41
C THR A 15 -6.44 12.75 6.66
N GLU A 16 -7.58 13.43 6.57
CA GLU A 16 -8.19 14.14 7.69
C GLU A 16 -8.68 13.18 8.79
N GLU A 17 -9.26 12.03 8.40
CA GLU A 17 -9.61 10.97 9.35
C GLU A 17 -8.38 10.46 10.11
N ILE A 18 -7.24 10.30 9.42
CA ILE A 18 -5.98 9.89 10.05
C ILE A 18 -5.54 10.92 11.08
N ILE A 19 -5.55 12.21 10.73
CA ILE A 19 -5.16 13.31 11.62
C ILE A 19 -6.04 13.36 12.87
N ASN A 20 -7.37 13.20 12.70
CA ASN A 20 -8.31 13.19 13.81
C ASN A 20 -8.10 12.00 14.75
N PHE A 21 -7.81 10.80 14.21
CA PHE A 21 -7.52 9.64 15.04
C PHE A 21 -6.21 9.77 15.83
N ILE A 22 -5.19 10.40 15.22
CA ILE A 22 -3.94 10.75 15.90
C ILE A 22 -4.22 11.71 17.05
N SER A 23 -5.00 12.78 16.83
CA SER A 23 -5.27 13.80 17.86
C SER A 23 -6.10 13.24 19.03
N MET A 24 -6.99 12.29 18.77
CA MET A 24 -7.80 11.59 19.79
C MET A 24 -7.03 10.48 20.53
N LYS A 25 -5.75 10.23 20.18
CA LYS A 25 -4.93 9.12 20.72
C LYS A 25 -5.56 7.73 20.54
N ASN A 26 -6.34 7.54 19.47
CA ASN A 26 -7.06 6.29 19.19
C ASN A 26 -6.28 5.32 18.28
N ILE A 27 -4.96 5.43 18.26
CA ILE A 27 -4.04 4.67 17.39
C ILE A 27 -2.81 4.23 18.18
N PRO A 28 -2.02 3.26 17.67
CA PRO A 28 -0.76 2.87 18.31
C PRO A 28 0.26 4.01 18.37
N ASP A 29 1.16 3.96 19.37
CA ASP A 29 2.22 4.96 19.57
C ASP A 29 3.18 5.11 18.38
N LYS A 30 3.26 4.10 17.52
CA LYS A 30 4.10 4.08 16.32
C LYS A 30 3.31 3.56 15.13
N ILE A 31 3.40 4.29 14.02
CA ILE A 31 2.77 3.92 12.74
C ILE A 31 3.86 3.74 11.69
N LEU A 32 3.79 2.64 10.93
CA LEU A 32 4.55 2.44 9.70
C LEU A 32 3.63 2.63 8.51
N ILE A 33 3.90 3.64 7.68
CA ILE A 33 3.16 3.88 6.44
C ILE A 33 3.92 3.24 5.28
N ASN A 34 3.41 2.13 4.76
CA ASN A 34 3.97 1.46 3.58
C ASN A 34 3.31 1.99 2.31
N ILE A 35 4.02 2.83 1.56
CA ILE A 35 3.59 3.40 0.28
C ILE A 35 4.36 2.73 -0.85
N HIS A 36 3.71 2.50 -1.99
CA HIS A 36 4.34 2.03 -3.22
C HIS A 36 4.23 3.10 -4.31
N PRO A 37 5.13 4.11 -4.34
CA PRO A 37 5.08 5.20 -5.32
C PRO A 37 5.22 4.70 -6.75
N GLU A 38 5.87 3.55 -6.95
CA GLU A 38 6.00 2.87 -8.25
C GLU A 38 4.66 2.51 -8.91
N HIS A 39 3.53 2.62 -8.19
CA HIS A 39 2.18 2.39 -8.71
C HIS A 39 1.41 3.68 -9.02
N TRP A 40 1.99 4.85 -8.72
CA TRP A 40 1.33 6.12 -8.99
C TRP A 40 1.43 6.42 -10.48
N ALA A 41 0.28 6.63 -11.10
CA ALA A 41 0.18 7.02 -12.49
C ALA A 41 -0.55 8.36 -12.54
N GLN A 42 0.04 9.33 -13.23
CA GLN A 42 -0.55 10.64 -13.52
C GLN A 42 -1.42 10.59 -14.78
N SER A 43 -1.34 9.52 -15.58
CA SER A 43 -2.16 9.30 -16.76
C SER A 43 -2.49 7.83 -16.98
N SER A 44 -3.54 7.55 -17.76
CA SER A 44 -3.91 6.18 -18.14
C SER A 44 -2.79 5.46 -18.91
N PHE A 45 -2.03 6.19 -19.73
CA PHE A 45 -0.91 5.62 -20.48
C PHE A 45 0.24 5.20 -19.56
N GLU A 46 0.60 6.06 -18.61
CA GLU A 46 1.60 5.73 -17.59
C GLU A 46 1.18 4.53 -16.74
N TRP A 47 -0.11 4.44 -16.38
CA TRP A 47 -0.64 3.30 -15.66
C TRP A 47 -0.45 1.98 -16.42
N TRP A 48 -0.72 1.97 -17.73
CA TRP A 48 -0.50 0.79 -18.57
C TRP A 48 0.96 0.36 -18.60
N ASN A 49 1.90 1.30 -18.70
CA ASN A 49 3.33 1.00 -18.65
C ASN A 49 3.73 0.38 -17.30
N ILE A 50 3.30 0.99 -16.20
CA ILE A 50 3.53 0.46 -14.85
C ILE A 50 2.94 -0.96 -14.71
N TYR A 51 1.72 -1.17 -15.19
CA TYR A 51 1.04 -2.46 -15.13
C TYR A 51 1.84 -3.55 -15.87
N LEU A 52 2.30 -3.29 -17.09
CA LEU A 52 3.08 -4.23 -17.89
C LEU A 52 4.41 -4.58 -17.22
N ILE A 53 5.16 -3.58 -16.76
CA ILE A 53 6.44 -3.79 -16.07
C ILE A 53 6.23 -4.67 -14.83
N ARG A 54 5.19 -4.40 -14.04
CA ARG A 54 4.86 -5.20 -12.84
C ARG A 54 4.50 -6.63 -13.18
N LYS A 55 3.69 -6.85 -14.23
CA LYS A 55 3.34 -8.20 -14.71
C LYS A 55 4.58 -9.00 -15.09
N ILE A 56 5.50 -8.39 -15.85
CA ILE A 56 6.76 -9.02 -16.26
C ILE A 56 7.62 -9.35 -15.05
N LYS A 57 7.85 -8.38 -14.15
CA LYS A 57 8.60 -8.56 -12.89
C LYS A 57 8.03 -9.71 -12.06
N ASN A 58 6.72 -9.78 -11.90
CA ASN A 58 6.07 -10.83 -11.12
C ASN A 58 6.15 -12.19 -11.80
N TYR A 59 6.07 -12.26 -13.13
CA TYR A 59 6.27 -13.49 -13.90
C TYR A 59 7.69 -14.03 -13.70
N ILE A 60 8.71 -13.17 -13.84
CA ILE A 60 10.12 -13.53 -13.61
C ILE A 60 10.31 -14.03 -12.18
N LYS A 61 9.79 -13.30 -11.18
CA LYS A 61 9.87 -13.74 -9.78
C LYS A 61 9.25 -15.12 -9.57
N ALA A 62 8.04 -15.34 -10.08
CA ALA A 62 7.35 -16.62 -9.94
C ALA A 62 8.10 -17.78 -10.63
N LYS A 63 8.76 -17.51 -11.75
CA LYS A 63 9.45 -18.54 -12.54
C LYS A 63 10.85 -18.88 -12.02
N TYR A 64 11.59 -17.90 -11.49
CA TYR A 64 13.02 -18.05 -11.19
C TYR A 64 13.41 -17.83 -9.72
N LEU A 65 12.57 -17.15 -8.93
CA LEU A 65 12.91 -16.73 -7.55
C LEU A 65 11.96 -17.37 -6.53
N LYS A 66 11.73 -18.67 -6.65
CA LYS A 66 10.84 -19.42 -5.76
C LYS A 66 11.25 -19.29 -4.30
#